data_AF-A0A5E6SHH3-F1
#
_entry.id   AF-A0A5E6SHH3-F1
#
_cell.length_a   1.000
_cell.length_b   1.000
_cell.length_c   1.000
_cell.angle_alpha   90.00
_cell.angle_beta   90.00
_cell.angle_gamma   90.00
#
_symmetry.space_group_name_H-M   'P 1'
#
loop_
_entity.id
_entity.type
_entity.pdbx_description
1 polymer ?
#
loop_
_entity_poly.entity_id
_entity_poly.type
_entity_poly.pdbx_seq_one_letter_code
_entity_poly.pdbx_strand_id
1 'polypeptide(L)'
;MFQRLLCSLSVLSLSIAAAHAAESVPLDTPRLQGIDNYRDVAGITTAYTTAHDGTMRAGVFYRSNALTPTAADLAILNGLGIKAVYDLRTPSEIAATPDTMISGATYQNIDIIGSTTSGSNITNISFKSAADAIAMMEQTNRAFVSDAGMRGQFNQLFNELASTDGAQLFHCTAGKDRTGWTAAVLQSIAGVDDATIMANYLATNDYTAARVATTLKALPPSMAAIYEPLLGVQASYLQAGLDEVTAEYGSMDNYLKQGLGLSQETIYVLRGKLVEYNSLPGQAGLIGNAAAGAELLRELQNTNLSGTYSAYNYYLQSAIDAGTLGGVESQVGGQVHADAASYLLRQNAMIEQAAAPFASGTDLKVGQYRLWTTALAGYLGTDGSAHAESSNEHSQGLMVGITQRFSEQFSARGGFG
;
A
#
# COMPACT_ATOMS: atom_id res chain seq x y z
N MET A 1 -9.13 -29.66 -64.47
CA MET A 1 -10.06 -28.74 -63.77
C MET A 1 -9.98 -29.09 -62.29
N PHE A 2 -9.04 -28.49 -61.55
CA PHE A 2 -8.81 -28.81 -60.14
C PHE A 2 -9.73 -27.95 -59.28
N GLN A 3 -10.69 -28.60 -58.63
CA GLN A 3 -11.66 -27.99 -57.74
C GLN A 3 -11.00 -27.81 -56.36
N ARG A 4 -10.60 -26.58 -56.04
CA ARG A 4 -10.06 -26.24 -54.72
C ARG A 4 -11.21 -26.05 -53.75
N LEU A 5 -11.30 -26.95 -52.77
CA LEU A 5 -12.21 -26.84 -51.63
C LEU A 5 -11.61 -25.80 -50.66
N LEU A 6 -12.29 -24.68 -50.47
CA LEU A 6 -11.99 -23.70 -49.41
C LEU A 6 -12.78 -24.10 -48.16
N CYS A 7 -12.10 -24.66 -47.17
CA CYS A 7 -12.64 -24.80 -45.81
C CYS A 7 -12.25 -23.55 -45.02
N SER A 8 -13.24 -22.71 -44.69
CA SER A 8 -13.08 -21.63 -43.72
C SER A 8 -12.94 -22.22 -42.31
N LEU A 9 -11.73 -22.22 -41.76
CA LEU A 9 -11.55 -22.38 -40.32
C LEU A 9 -11.91 -21.06 -39.63
N SER A 10 -13.11 -21.02 -39.05
CA SER A 10 -13.49 -20.01 -38.09
C SER A 10 -12.63 -20.19 -36.83
N VAL A 11 -11.66 -19.30 -36.62
CA VAL A 11 -10.92 -19.22 -35.36
C VAL A 11 -11.89 -18.66 -34.31
N LEU A 12 -12.48 -19.55 -33.49
CA LEU A 12 -13.05 -19.13 -32.21
C LEU A 12 -11.91 -18.58 -31.38
N SER A 13 -11.88 -17.25 -31.23
CA SER A 13 -11.15 -16.59 -30.16
C SER A 13 -11.80 -16.98 -28.84
N LEU A 14 -11.37 -18.10 -28.26
CA LEU A 14 -11.53 -18.30 -26.83
C LEU A 14 -10.73 -17.18 -26.16
N SER A 15 -11.43 -16.24 -25.55
CA SER A 15 -10.91 -15.38 -24.51
C SER A 15 -10.40 -16.28 -23.39
N ILE A 16 -9.14 -16.67 -23.49
CA ILE A 16 -8.39 -17.15 -22.34
C ILE A 16 -8.26 -15.91 -21.47
N ALA A 17 -9.17 -15.78 -20.50
CA ALA A 17 -8.86 -15.07 -19.27
C ALA A 17 -7.64 -15.80 -18.70
N ALA A 18 -6.46 -15.37 -19.09
CA ALA A 18 -5.25 -15.69 -18.36
C ALA A 18 -5.49 -15.04 -17.00
N ALA A 19 -5.97 -15.84 -16.04
CA ALA A 19 -5.62 -15.61 -14.66
C ALA A 19 -4.10 -15.53 -14.68
N HIS A 20 -3.57 -14.30 -14.71
CA HIS A 20 -2.19 -14.08 -14.35
C HIS A 20 -2.11 -14.68 -12.95
N ALA A 21 -1.48 -15.85 -12.84
CA ALA A 21 -1.06 -16.33 -11.55
C ALA A 21 -0.17 -15.21 -11.02
N ALA A 22 -0.70 -14.42 -10.07
CA ALA A 22 0.04 -13.35 -9.45
C ALA A 22 1.39 -13.94 -9.03
N GLU A 23 2.47 -13.37 -9.55
CA GLU A 23 3.81 -13.84 -9.24
C GLU A 23 3.96 -13.72 -7.72
N SER A 24 4.10 -14.85 -7.04
CA SER A 24 4.10 -14.87 -5.58
C SER A 24 5.34 -14.15 -5.08
N VAL A 25 5.17 -13.03 -4.38
CA VAL A 25 6.29 -12.27 -3.79
C VAL A 25 6.80 -13.03 -2.57
N PRO A 26 8.02 -13.61 -2.60
CA PRO A 26 8.55 -14.35 -1.46
C PRO A 26 8.88 -13.39 -0.31
N LEU A 27 8.63 -13.84 0.92
CA LEU A 27 9.00 -13.12 2.13
C LEU A 27 10.25 -13.75 2.73
N ASP A 28 11.30 -12.96 2.91
CA ASP A 28 12.52 -13.36 3.61
C ASP A 28 12.48 -12.91 5.06
N THR A 29 11.45 -13.36 5.80
CA THR A 29 11.33 -13.02 7.22
C THR A 29 12.08 -14.05 8.07
N PRO A 30 13.11 -13.64 8.82
CA PRO A 30 13.94 -14.56 9.58
C PRO A 30 13.20 -15.16 10.78
N ARG A 31 13.56 -16.40 11.14
CA ARG A 31 13.15 -17.01 12.42
C ARG A 31 14.14 -16.61 13.50
N LEU A 32 13.64 -15.98 14.57
CA LEU A 32 14.45 -15.52 15.69
C LEU A 32 14.44 -16.55 16.81
N GLN A 33 15.57 -16.77 17.45
CA GLN A 33 15.72 -17.78 18.50
C GLN A 33 15.10 -17.32 19.83
N GLY A 34 15.32 -16.07 20.22
CA GLY A 34 14.79 -15.48 21.46
C GLY A 34 13.36 -14.95 21.34
N ILE A 35 12.80 -14.94 20.12
CA ILE A 35 11.48 -14.35 19.82
C ILE A 35 10.75 -15.29 18.86
N ASP A 36 10.14 -16.34 19.41
CA ASP A 36 9.58 -17.47 18.67
C ASP A 36 8.38 -17.11 17.77
N ASN A 37 7.65 -16.04 18.09
CA ASN A 37 6.43 -15.62 17.37
C ASN A 37 6.65 -14.39 16.47
N TYR A 38 7.91 -14.08 16.14
CA TYR A 38 8.26 -12.98 15.23
C TYR A 38 7.93 -13.30 13.77
N ARG A 39 7.23 -12.41 13.07
CA ARG A 39 7.01 -12.47 11.60
C ARG A 39 6.51 -11.14 11.01
N ASP A 40 6.54 -11.05 9.69
CA ASP A 40 5.92 -9.97 8.91
C ASP A 40 4.39 -10.14 8.91
N VAL A 41 3.64 -9.03 8.94
CA VAL A 41 2.18 -9.04 8.84
C VAL A 41 1.73 -9.32 7.41
N ALA A 42 2.57 -9.01 6.41
CA ALA A 42 2.28 -9.22 4.99
C ALA A 42 2.17 -10.69 4.58
N GLY A 43 2.68 -11.63 5.39
CA GLY A 43 2.58 -13.05 5.09
C GLY A 43 3.47 -13.95 5.93
N ILE A 44 3.50 -15.25 5.59
CA ILE A 44 4.33 -16.26 6.27
C ILE A 44 5.52 -16.64 5.39
N THR A 45 5.25 -17.07 4.16
CA THR A 45 6.27 -17.47 3.16
C THR A 45 6.22 -16.59 1.93
N THR A 46 5.02 -16.13 1.55
CA THR A 46 4.78 -15.21 0.45
C THR A 46 3.85 -14.10 0.93
N ALA A 47 3.95 -12.93 0.31
CA ALA A 47 3.04 -11.82 0.57
C ALA A 47 1.60 -12.23 0.21
N TYR A 48 0.64 -11.79 1.03
CA TYR A 48 -0.76 -12.05 0.78
C TYR A 48 -1.29 -11.18 -0.35
N THR A 49 -2.14 -11.79 -1.18
CA THR A 49 -2.96 -11.06 -2.14
C THR A 49 -4.08 -10.34 -1.40
N THR A 50 -4.49 -9.20 -1.92
CA THR A 50 -5.57 -8.40 -1.39
C THR A 50 -6.69 -8.24 -2.42
N ALA A 51 -7.82 -7.69 -1.98
CA ALA A 51 -8.84 -7.17 -2.87
C ALA A 51 -8.25 -6.15 -3.88
N HIS A 52 -8.97 -5.94 -4.98
CA HIS A 52 -8.62 -4.99 -6.04
C HIS A 52 -7.26 -5.26 -6.71
N ASP A 53 -6.89 -6.54 -6.86
CA ASP A 53 -5.63 -6.94 -7.50
C ASP A 53 -4.40 -6.31 -6.85
N GLY A 54 -4.39 -6.28 -5.51
CA GLY A 54 -3.27 -5.79 -4.73
C GLY A 54 -2.46 -6.92 -4.09
N THR A 55 -1.26 -6.56 -3.65
CA THR A 55 -0.35 -7.41 -2.89
C THR A 55 0.10 -6.67 -1.64
N MET A 56 0.15 -7.38 -0.50
CA MET A 56 0.66 -6.79 0.73
C MET A 56 2.16 -6.46 0.62
N ARG A 57 2.54 -5.28 1.09
CA ARG A 57 3.92 -4.81 1.13
C ARG A 57 4.66 -5.44 2.31
N ALA A 58 5.76 -6.12 1.99
CA ALA A 58 6.68 -6.67 2.98
C ALA A 58 7.48 -5.57 3.69
N GLY A 59 7.92 -5.85 4.91
CA GLY A 59 8.82 -4.99 5.67
C GLY A 59 8.19 -3.72 6.23
N VAL A 60 6.86 -3.63 6.25
CA VAL A 60 6.13 -2.46 6.74
C VAL A 60 5.76 -2.64 8.21
N PHE A 61 5.09 -3.75 8.54
CA PHE A 61 4.69 -4.05 9.91
C PHE A 61 5.14 -5.47 10.30
N TYR A 62 5.82 -5.56 11.43
CA TYR A 62 6.22 -6.80 12.05
C TYR A 62 5.43 -7.03 13.34
N ARG A 63 5.18 -8.30 13.63
CA ARG A 63 4.54 -8.75 14.87
C ARG A 63 5.46 -9.70 15.63
N SER A 64 5.39 -9.68 16.96
CA SER A 64 6.16 -10.62 17.80
C SER A 64 5.58 -10.83 19.20
N ASN A 65 6.21 -11.71 19.98
CA ASN A 65 6.11 -11.76 21.44
C ASN A 65 7.06 -10.72 22.09
N ALA A 66 7.14 -10.69 23.42
CA ALA A 66 8.03 -9.78 24.15
C ALA A 66 9.46 -9.83 23.60
N LEU A 67 10.13 -8.67 23.53
CA LEU A 67 11.40 -8.52 22.85
C LEU A 67 12.55 -8.97 23.76
N THR A 68 12.77 -10.28 23.80
CA THR A 68 13.90 -10.93 24.47
C THR A 68 14.87 -11.57 23.45
N PRO A 69 15.41 -10.80 22.49
CA PRO A 69 16.29 -11.34 21.46
C PRO A 69 17.60 -11.87 22.05
N THR A 70 18.16 -12.89 21.42
CA THR A 70 19.59 -13.18 21.57
C THR A 70 20.43 -12.07 20.92
N ALA A 71 21.75 -12.05 21.16
CA ALA A 71 22.63 -11.09 20.49
C ALA A 71 22.59 -11.19 18.96
N ALA A 72 22.39 -12.40 18.42
CA ALA A 72 22.24 -12.63 16.98
C ALA A 72 20.89 -12.12 16.45
N ASP A 73 19.81 -12.38 17.18
CA ASP A 73 18.48 -11.85 16.84
C ASP A 73 18.46 -10.32 16.85
N LEU A 74 19.14 -9.69 17.83
CA LEU A 74 19.20 -8.24 17.92
C LEU A 74 19.96 -7.63 16.72
N ALA A 75 21.03 -8.28 16.25
CA ALA A 75 21.73 -7.86 15.05
C ALA A 75 20.83 -7.92 13.80
N ILE A 76 20.00 -8.97 13.69
CA ILE A 76 19.00 -9.10 12.63
C ILE A 76 17.97 -7.97 12.72
N LEU A 77 17.35 -7.76 13.90
CA LEU A 77 16.35 -6.72 14.11
C LEU A 77 16.88 -5.32 13.80
N ASN A 78 18.12 -5.03 14.18
CA ASN A 78 18.78 -3.75 13.87
C ASN A 78 19.03 -3.56 12.36
N GLY A 79 19.19 -4.66 11.61
CA GLY A 79 19.36 -4.64 10.15
C GLY A 79 18.07 -4.36 9.37
N LEU A 80 16.89 -4.57 9.99
CA LEU A 80 15.59 -4.38 9.34
C LEU A 80 15.15 -2.91 9.27
N GLY A 81 15.86 -2.01 9.96
CA GLY A 81 15.55 -0.58 9.92
C GLY A 81 14.24 -0.21 10.62
N ILE A 82 13.79 -1.01 11.60
CA ILE A 82 12.59 -0.74 12.42
C ILE A 82 12.72 0.65 13.07
N LYS A 83 11.70 1.49 12.87
CA LYS A 83 11.64 2.89 13.32
C LYS A 83 10.81 3.07 14.58
N ALA A 84 9.84 2.21 14.83
CA ALA A 84 9.04 2.25 16.06
C ALA A 84 8.69 0.85 16.56
N VAL A 85 8.67 0.71 17.88
CA VAL A 85 8.20 -0.45 18.63
C VAL A 85 7.01 -0.03 19.49
N TYR A 86 5.86 -0.68 19.28
CA TYR A 86 4.65 -0.50 20.08
C TYR A 86 4.45 -1.71 21.00
N ASP A 87 4.66 -1.50 22.30
CA ASP A 87 4.43 -2.51 23.31
C ASP A 87 2.99 -2.45 23.82
N LEU A 88 2.21 -3.48 23.51
CA LEU A 88 0.79 -3.59 23.83
C LEU A 88 0.51 -4.14 25.25
N ARG A 89 1.57 -4.33 26.05
CA ARG A 89 1.50 -4.92 27.37
C ARG A 89 1.05 -3.95 28.45
N THR A 90 0.55 -4.52 29.54
CA THR A 90 0.34 -3.79 30.79
C THR A 90 1.68 -3.48 31.46
N PRO A 91 1.77 -2.43 32.30
CA PRO A 91 3.00 -2.11 33.02
C PRO A 91 3.55 -3.27 33.89
N SER A 92 2.68 -4.14 34.42
CA SER A 92 3.10 -5.30 35.21
C SER A 92 3.75 -6.38 34.35
N GLU A 93 3.24 -6.64 33.16
CA GLU A 93 3.85 -7.55 32.18
C GLU A 93 5.22 -7.03 31.70
N ILE A 94 5.36 -5.71 31.51
CA ILE A 94 6.64 -5.06 31.15
C ILE A 94 7.65 -5.21 32.29
N ALA A 95 7.23 -4.94 33.53
CA ALA A 95 8.11 -5.09 34.69
C ALA A 95 8.59 -6.53 34.91
N ALA A 96 7.75 -7.52 34.58
CA ALA A 96 8.09 -8.94 34.70
C ALA A 96 9.10 -9.39 33.64
N THR A 97 8.95 -8.91 32.39
CA THR A 97 9.84 -9.24 31.28
C THR A 97 10.17 -7.98 30.48
N PRO A 98 11.18 -7.19 30.88
CA PRO A 98 11.56 -5.98 30.17
C PRO A 98 12.09 -6.28 28.77
N ASP A 99 11.78 -5.41 27.80
CA ASP A 99 12.27 -5.53 26.43
C ASP A 99 13.73 -5.11 26.28
N THR A 100 14.39 -5.73 25.30
CA THR A 100 15.65 -5.22 24.75
C THR A 100 15.35 -4.24 23.61
N MET A 101 15.88 -3.03 23.73
CA MET A 101 15.64 -1.96 22.77
C MET A 101 16.31 -2.22 21.42
N ILE A 102 15.56 -1.99 20.33
CA ILE A 102 16.08 -2.04 18.96
C ILE A 102 16.74 -0.69 18.64
N SER A 103 17.94 -0.73 18.04
CA SER A 103 18.71 0.47 17.76
C SER A 103 18.03 1.36 16.72
N GLY A 104 17.84 2.63 17.06
CA GLY A 104 17.23 3.62 16.16
C GLY A 104 15.70 3.57 16.09
N ALA A 105 15.06 2.65 16.83
CA ALA A 105 13.61 2.60 16.98
C ALA A 105 13.17 3.45 18.18
N THR A 106 12.07 4.19 18.03
CA THR A 106 11.32 4.71 19.18
C THR A 106 10.58 3.57 19.87
N TYR A 107 10.33 3.72 21.17
CA TYR A 107 9.55 2.77 21.95
C TYR A 107 8.37 3.49 22.58
N GLN A 108 7.17 2.92 22.43
CA GLN A 108 5.95 3.44 23.01
C GLN A 108 5.13 2.30 23.59
N ASN A 109 4.77 2.42 24.87
CA ASN A 109 3.80 1.51 25.47
C ASN A 109 2.38 2.03 25.24
N ILE A 110 1.55 1.19 24.64
CA ILE A 110 0.12 1.41 24.44
C ILE A 110 -0.60 0.24 25.11
N ASP A 111 -0.86 0.37 26.41
CA ASP A 111 -1.49 -0.69 27.20
C ASP A 111 -2.94 -0.92 26.74
N ILE A 112 -3.13 -1.91 25.87
CA ILE A 112 -4.44 -2.23 25.29
C ILE A 112 -5.47 -2.62 26.35
N ILE A 113 -5.05 -3.31 27.42
CA ILE A 113 -5.99 -3.72 28.47
C ILE A 113 -6.36 -2.52 29.34
N GLY A 114 -5.43 -1.59 29.50
CA GLY A 114 -5.60 -0.37 30.27
C GLY A 114 -5.76 -0.61 31.77
N SER A 115 -6.00 0.48 32.52
CA SER A 115 -6.22 0.45 33.97
C SER A 115 -7.69 0.19 34.36
N THR A 116 -8.57 -0.13 33.42
CA THR A 116 -9.99 -0.42 33.70
C THR A 116 -10.13 -1.81 34.31
N THR A 117 -11.08 -1.95 35.22
CA THR A 117 -11.34 -3.09 36.12
C THR A 117 -11.47 -4.47 35.44
N SER A 118 -11.51 -4.53 34.11
CA SER A 118 -11.49 -5.75 33.29
C SER A 118 -10.09 -6.38 33.18
N GLY A 119 -9.02 -5.61 33.45
CA GLY A 119 -7.65 -6.10 33.55
C GLY A 119 -7.33 -6.77 34.89
N SER A 120 -8.29 -7.50 35.48
CA SER A 120 -7.98 -8.36 36.62
C SER A 120 -6.86 -9.30 36.20
N ASN A 121 -5.65 -9.06 36.74
CA ASN A 121 -4.46 -9.86 36.57
C ASN A 121 -4.83 -11.31 36.25
N ILE A 122 -4.69 -11.73 34.98
CA ILE A 122 -4.95 -13.12 34.54
C ILE A 122 -4.19 -14.11 35.42
N THR A 123 -3.10 -13.67 36.04
CA THR A 123 -2.28 -14.42 36.99
C THR A 123 -2.99 -14.83 38.28
N ASN A 124 -4.16 -14.28 38.61
CA ASN A 124 -4.94 -14.62 39.81
C ASN A 124 -6.25 -15.38 39.50
N ILE A 125 -6.50 -15.73 38.24
CA ILE A 125 -7.70 -16.47 37.84
C ILE A 125 -7.39 -17.97 37.85
N SER A 126 -7.94 -18.69 38.83
CA SER A 126 -7.90 -20.15 38.84
C SER A 126 -8.99 -20.70 37.92
N PHE A 127 -8.60 -21.30 36.81
CA PHE A 127 -9.52 -22.00 35.92
C PHE A 127 -9.91 -23.36 36.49
N LYS A 128 -11.21 -23.71 36.44
CA LYS A 128 -11.71 -25.01 36.90
C LYS A 128 -11.69 -26.05 35.79
N SER A 129 -11.70 -25.61 34.54
CA SER A 129 -11.68 -26.47 33.34
C SER A 129 -11.06 -25.76 32.14
N ALA A 130 -10.68 -26.53 31.11
CA ALA A 130 -10.24 -26.00 29.82
C ALA A 130 -11.33 -25.16 29.13
N ALA A 131 -12.61 -25.50 29.34
CA ALA A 131 -13.74 -24.74 28.80
C ALA A 131 -13.81 -23.33 29.39
N ASP A 132 -13.51 -23.16 30.68
CA ASP A 132 -13.46 -21.84 31.32
C ASP A 132 -12.33 -20.99 30.72
N ALA A 133 -11.18 -21.61 30.44
CA ALA A 133 -10.05 -20.94 29.79
C ALA A 133 -10.40 -20.50 28.36
N ILE A 134 -11.01 -21.38 27.57
CA ILE A 134 -11.49 -21.09 26.21
C ILE A 134 -12.49 -19.93 26.24
N ALA A 135 -13.50 -19.99 27.10
CA ALA A 135 -14.53 -18.95 27.21
C ALA A 135 -13.94 -17.59 27.61
N MET A 136 -12.94 -17.56 28.48
CA MET A 136 -12.22 -16.33 28.81
C MET A 136 -11.47 -15.76 27.61
N MET A 137 -10.79 -16.61 26.83
CA MET A 137 -10.08 -16.15 25.63
C MET A 137 -11.02 -15.57 24.57
N GLU A 138 -12.18 -16.21 24.38
CA GLU A 138 -13.24 -15.71 23.50
C GLU A 138 -13.80 -14.37 24.01
N GLN A 139 -14.10 -14.28 25.30
CA GLN A 139 -14.58 -13.04 25.93
C GLN A 139 -13.57 -11.90 25.82
N THR A 140 -12.27 -12.21 25.93
CA THR A 140 -11.21 -11.22 25.77
C THR A 140 -11.17 -10.68 24.35
N ASN A 141 -11.33 -11.55 23.34
CA ASN A 141 -11.38 -11.10 21.95
C ASN A 141 -12.64 -10.29 21.63
N ARG A 142 -13.80 -10.63 22.22
CA ARG A 142 -14.99 -9.77 22.16
C ARG A 142 -14.74 -8.40 22.80
N ALA A 143 -14.05 -8.36 23.94
CA ALA A 143 -13.75 -7.11 24.64
C ALA A 143 -12.86 -6.16 23.83
N PHE A 144 -11.99 -6.65 22.93
CA PHE A 144 -11.24 -5.77 22.00
C PHE A 144 -12.17 -4.91 21.11
N VAL A 145 -13.41 -5.36 20.94
CA VAL A 145 -14.45 -4.69 20.15
C VAL A 145 -15.43 -3.92 21.04
N SER A 146 -15.95 -4.54 22.09
CA SER A 146 -17.02 -3.96 22.89
C SER A 146 -16.53 -3.02 24.01
N ASP A 147 -15.31 -3.20 24.53
CA ASP A 147 -14.76 -2.35 25.59
C ASP A 147 -14.25 -1.01 25.03
N ALA A 148 -14.85 0.09 25.49
CA ALA A 148 -14.50 1.44 25.04
C ALA A 148 -13.07 1.87 25.41
N GLY A 149 -12.54 1.37 26.54
CA GLY A 149 -11.16 1.64 26.95
C GLY A 149 -10.17 0.98 26.01
N MET A 150 -10.36 -0.31 25.72
CA MET A 150 -9.52 -1.05 24.77
C MET A 150 -9.59 -0.44 23.36
N ARG A 151 -10.79 -0.08 22.90
CA ARG A 151 -10.97 0.63 21.61
C ARG A 151 -10.22 1.96 21.56
N GLY A 152 -10.19 2.73 22.65
CA GLY A 152 -9.41 3.96 22.73
C GLY A 152 -7.90 3.73 22.58
N GLN A 153 -7.39 2.63 23.13
CA GLN A 153 -5.98 2.25 23.00
C GLN A 153 -5.66 1.75 21.58
N PHE A 154 -6.56 0.99 20.96
CA PHE A 154 -6.45 0.62 19.55
C PHE A 154 -6.52 1.85 18.63
N ASN A 155 -7.40 2.83 18.90
CA ASN A 155 -7.43 4.10 18.17
C ASN A 155 -6.05 4.76 18.17
N GLN A 156 -5.43 4.90 19.35
CA GLN A 156 -4.10 5.48 19.47
C GLN A 156 -3.09 4.67 18.65
N LEU A 157 -3.06 3.33 18.82
CA LEU A 157 -2.15 2.45 18.08
C LEU A 157 -2.25 2.63 16.57
N PHE A 158 -3.45 2.58 15.99
CA PHE A 158 -3.62 2.69 14.54
C PHE A 158 -3.28 4.09 13.99
N ASN A 159 -3.50 5.16 14.77
CA ASN A 159 -3.04 6.50 14.37
C ASN A 159 -1.51 6.63 14.42
N GLU A 160 -0.85 6.01 15.40
CA GLU A 160 0.63 5.99 15.47
C GLU A 160 1.23 5.16 14.32
N LEU A 161 0.65 3.98 14.03
CA LEU A 161 1.04 3.14 12.89
C LEU A 161 0.91 3.88 11.55
N ALA A 162 -0.13 4.71 11.41
CA ALA A 162 -0.36 5.54 10.23
C ALA A 162 0.61 6.72 10.14
N SER A 163 0.92 7.37 11.26
CA SER A 163 1.72 8.59 11.30
C SER A 163 3.23 8.34 11.23
N THR A 164 3.67 7.15 11.62
CA THR A 164 5.09 6.80 11.62
C THR A 164 5.53 6.23 10.28
N ASP A 165 6.65 6.75 9.76
CA ASP A 165 7.26 6.27 8.53
C ASP A 165 8.30 5.16 8.79
N GLY A 166 8.45 4.29 7.79
CA GLY A 166 9.37 3.15 7.83
C GLY A 166 8.77 1.91 8.50
N ALA A 167 9.61 0.88 8.65
CA ALA A 167 9.25 -0.39 9.24
C ALA A 167 8.89 -0.24 10.72
N GLN A 168 7.83 -0.90 11.17
CA GLN A 168 7.34 -0.80 12.55
C GLN A 168 7.09 -2.17 13.13
N LEU A 169 7.23 -2.32 14.44
CA LEU A 169 6.97 -3.58 15.14
C LEU A 169 5.97 -3.33 16.25
N PHE A 170 4.97 -4.22 16.38
CA PHE A 170 4.09 -4.24 17.55
C PHE A 170 4.09 -5.64 18.18
N HIS A 171 3.99 -5.69 19.50
CA HIS A 171 4.02 -6.95 20.23
C HIS A 171 3.22 -6.91 21.51
N CYS A 172 2.96 -8.08 22.07
CA CYS A 172 2.47 -8.22 23.44
C CYS A 172 3.32 -9.29 24.14
N THR A 173 2.86 -9.90 25.22
CA THR A 173 3.62 -10.93 25.95
C THR A 173 3.94 -12.15 25.09
N ALA A 174 2.92 -12.79 24.53
CA ALA A 174 3.07 -13.99 23.68
C ALA A 174 2.96 -13.70 22.17
N GLY A 175 2.61 -12.47 21.78
CA GLY A 175 2.39 -12.09 20.39
C GLY A 175 1.13 -12.69 19.76
N LYS A 176 0.18 -13.15 20.59
CA LYS A 176 -0.97 -13.95 20.17
C LYS A 176 -2.29 -13.18 20.12
N ASP A 177 -2.78 -12.64 21.24
CA ASP A 177 -4.14 -12.08 21.33
C ASP A 177 -4.19 -10.62 20.87
N ARG A 178 -3.68 -9.67 21.68
CA ARG A 178 -3.61 -8.23 21.33
C ARG A 178 -2.89 -7.98 20.00
N THR A 179 -1.76 -8.65 19.81
CA THR A 179 -0.99 -8.64 18.57
C THR A 179 -1.72 -9.35 17.42
N GLY A 180 -2.45 -10.43 17.69
CA GLY A 180 -3.25 -11.12 16.67
C GLY A 180 -4.41 -10.29 16.19
N TRP A 181 -5.13 -9.63 17.09
CA TRP A 181 -6.19 -8.68 16.76
C TRP A 181 -5.65 -7.52 15.91
N THR A 182 -4.56 -6.90 16.34
CA THR A 182 -3.90 -5.81 15.59
C THR A 182 -3.52 -6.26 14.17
N ALA A 183 -2.89 -7.44 14.03
CA ALA A 183 -2.51 -7.97 12.73
C ALA A 183 -3.73 -8.31 11.85
N ALA A 184 -4.78 -8.89 12.43
CA ALA A 184 -6.02 -9.20 11.71
C ALA A 184 -6.68 -7.92 11.18
N VAL A 185 -6.76 -6.87 12.00
CA VAL A 185 -7.32 -5.57 11.58
C VAL A 185 -6.47 -4.93 10.47
N LEU A 186 -5.13 -4.96 10.56
CA LEU A 186 -4.26 -4.47 9.47
C LEU A 186 -4.48 -5.25 8.17
N GLN A 187 -4.57 -6.58 8.25
CA GLN A 187 -4.83 -7.43 7.08
C GLN A 187 -6.22 -7.18 6.49
N SER A 188 -7.23 -6.90 7.32
CA SER A 188 -8.56 -6.47 6.85
C SER A 188 -8.53 -5.10 6.17
N ILE A 189 -7.77 -4.12 6.70
CA ILE A 189 -7.57 -2.80 6.04
C ILE A 189 -6.93 -2.97 4.67
N ALA A 190 -5.96 -3.88 4.56
CA ALA A 190 -5.32 -4.24 3.31
C ALA A 190 -6.27 -4.95 2.33
N GLY A 191 -7.37 -5.55 2.81
CA GLY A 191 -8.33 -6.29 1.99
C GLY A 191 -7.94 -7.75 1.77
N VAL A 192 -7.19 -8.36 2.70
CA VAL A 192 -6.95 -9.81 2.72
C VAL A 192 -8.23 -10.54 3.12
N ASP A 193 -8.47 -11.73 2.54
CA ASP A 193 -9.66 -12.53 2.85
C ASP A 193 -9.62 -13.15 4.25
N ASP A 194 -10.80 -13.37 4.84
CA ASP A 194 -10.94 -13.85 6.22
C ASP A 194 -10.27 -15.21 6.47
N ALA A 195 -10.24 -16.10 5.47
CA ALA A 195 -9.62 -17.42 5.62
C ALA A 195 -8.09 -17.29 5.72
N THR A 196 -7.49 -16.42 4.92
CA THR A 196 -6.05 -16.10 4.99
C THR A 196 -5.70 -15.40 6.31
N ILE A 197 -6.54 -14.47 6.78
CA ILE A 197 -6.36 -13.81 8.09
C ILE A 197 -6.38 -14.85 9.23
N MET A 198 -7.38 -15.73 9.21
CA MET A 198 -7.48 -16.81 10.21
C MET A 198 -6.27 -17.75 10.15
N ALA A 199 -5.79 -18.11 8.96
CA ALA A 199 -4.60 -18.93 8.81
C ALA A 199 -3.35 -18.24 9.37
N ASN A 200 -3.18 -16.93 9.15
CA ASN A 200 -2.07 -16.16 9.74
C ASN A 200 -2.12 -16.14 11.27
N TYR A 201 -3.32 -16.00 11.83
CA TYR A 201 -3.54 -16.05 13.27
C TYR A 201 -3.17 -17.42 13.85
N LEU A 202 -3.68 -18.50 13.25
CA LEU A 202 -3.43 -19.88 13.68
C LEU A 202 -1.98 -20.32 13.53
N ALA A 203 -1.22 -19.74 12.59
CA ALA A 203 0.22 -19.98 12.46
C ALA A 203 0.99 -19.71 13.76
N THR A 204 0.45 -18.90 14.68
CA THR A 204 1.01 -18.71 16.03
C THR A 204 1.28 -20.05 16.74
N ASN A 205 0.46 -21.08 16.54
CA ASN A 205 0.66 -22.40 17.14
C ASN A 205 1.94 -23.08 16.62
N ASP A 206 2.24 -22.94 15.33
CA ASP A 206 3.47 -23.50 14.74
C ASP A 206 4.70 -22.75 15.21
N TYR A 207 4.62 -21.41 15.24
CA TYR A 207 5.71 -20.54 15.68
C TYR A 207 6.08 -20.78 17.15
N THR A 208 5.09 -21.06 18.00
CA THR A 208 5.26 -21.17 19.46
C THR A 208 5.30 -22.62 19.97
N ALA A 209 5.19 -23.62 19.08
CA ALA A 209 5.05 -25.03 19.42
C ALA A 209 6.11 -25.53 20.43
N ALA A 210 7.38 -25.15 20.23
CA ALA A 210 8.47 -25.58 21.10
C ALA A 210 8.34 -25.03 22.54
N ARG A 211 7.97 -23.74 22.66
CA ARG A 211 7.72 -23.09 23.96
C ARG A 211 6.51 -23.70 24.64
N VAL A 212 5.40 -23.88 23.92
CA VAL A 212 4.17 -24.47 24.45
C VAL A 212 4.42 -25.88 24.97
N ALA A 213 5.09 -26.74 24.19
CA ALA A 213 5.43 -28.10 24.60
C ALA A 213 6.32 -28.13 25.86
N THR A 214 7.30 -27.22 25.95
CA THR A 214 8.18 -27.08 27.12
C THR A 214 7.40 -26.69 28.37
N THR A 215 6.52 -25.69 28.26
CA THR A 215 5.68 -25.22 29.36
C THR A 215 4.71 -26.31 29.83
N LEU A 216 4.04 -27.01 28.92
CA LEU A 216 3.11 -28.09 29.27
C LEU A 216 3.80 -29.24 29.99
N LYS A 217 5.03 -29.60 29.58
CA LYS A 217 5.83 -30.65 30.23
C LYS A 217 6.24 -30.28 31.67
N ALA A 218 6.37 -28.99 31.97
CA ALA A 218 6.69 -28.50 33.31
C ALA A 218 5.49 -28.48 34.26
N LEU A 219 4.26 -28.60 33.74
CA LEU A 219 3.03 -28.59 34.52
C LEU A 219 2.59 -30.02 34.92
N PRO A 220 1.92 -30.18 36.07
CA PRO A 220 1.21 -31.42 36.38
C PRO A 220 0.17 -31.75 35.28
N PRO A 221 -0.04 -33.02 34.89
CA PRO A 221 -0.94 -33.37 33.77
C PRO A 221 -2.37 -32.81 33.90
N SER A 222 -2.92 -32.78 35.11
CA SER A 222 -4.25 -32.21 35.38
C SER A 222 -4.32 -30.71 35.14
N MET A 223 -3.22 -29.99 35.33
CA MET A 223 -3.12 -28.55 35.05
C MET A 223 -2.79 -28.32 33.57
N ALA A 224 -1.90 -29.12 32.98
CA ALA A 224 -1.53 -28.99 31.57
C ALA A 224 -2.76 -28.96 30.65
N ALA A 225 -3.73 -29.86 30.87
CA ALA A 225 -4.97 -29.91 30.10
C ALA A 225 -5.87 -28.65 30.26
N ILE A 226 -5.81 -27.98 31.41
CA ILE A 226 -6.59 -26.76 31.69
C ILE A 226 -5.93 -25.54 31.06
N TYR A 227 -4.59 -25.46 31.10
CA TYR A 227 -3.83 -24.29 30.69
C TYR A 227 -3.39 -24.33 29.21
N GLU A 228 -3.37 -25.48 28.56
CA GLU A 228 -3.02 -25.62 27.13
C GLU A 228 -3.75 -24.61 26.22
N PRO A 229 -5.08 -24.39 26.34
CA PRO A 229 -5.79 -23.38 25.54
C PRO A 229 -5.27 -21.95 25.71
N LEU A 230 -4.66 -21.63 26.85
CA LEU A 230 -4.11 -20.30 27.14
C LEU A 230 -2.72 -20.09 26.54
N LEU A 231 -1.99 -21.17 26.26
CA LEU A 231 -0.62 -21.10 25.74
C LEU A 231 -0.58 -20.96 24.22
N GLY A 232 -1.57 -21.50 23.52
CA GLY A 232 -1.75 -21.38 22.08
C GLY A 232 -2.88 -20.44 21.67
N VAL A 233 -3.37 -20.64 20.45
CA VAL A 233 -4.55 -19.98 19.89
C VAL A 233 -5.52 -21.00 19.30
N GLN A 234 -6.81 -20.68 19.33
CA GLN A 234 -7.87 -21.43 18.65
C GLN A 234 -8.65 -20.51 17.73
N ALA A 235 -9.18 -21.04 16.64
CA ALA A 235 -9.95 -20.26 15.66
C ALA A 235 -11.14 -19.53 16.31
N SER A 236 -11.77 -20.15 17.31
CA SER A 236 -12.90 -19.55 18.03
C SER A 236 -12.54 -18.24 18.73
N TYR A 237 -11.28 -18.01 19.09
CA TYR A 237 -10.85 -16.80 19.78
C TYR A 237 -10.93 -15.59 18.86
N LEU A 238 -10.26 -15.66 17.70
CA LEU A 238 -10.32 -14.58 16.73
C LEU A 238 -11.74 -14.47 16.14
N GLN A 239 -12.40 -15.60 15.88
CA GLN A 239 -13.77 -15.60 15.37
C GLN A 239 -14.73 -14.90 16.33
N ALA A 240 -14.59 -15.07 17.65
CA ALA A 240 -15.42 -14.37 18.62
C ALA A 240 -15.31 -12.84 18.50
N GLY A 241 -14.11 -12.31 18.25
CA GLY A 241 -13.91 -10.88 17.99
C GLY A 241 -14.48 -10.42 16.64
N LEU A 242 -14.30 -11.21 15.57
CA LEU A 242 -14.87 -10.90 14.25
C LEU A 242 -16.41 -10.95 14.24
N ASP A 243 -16.99 -11.90 14.97
CA ASP A 243 -18.44 -11.98 15.19
C ASP A 243 -18.93 -10.76 15.98
N GLU A 244 -18.18 -10.31 16.98
CA GLU A 244 -18.51 -9.10 17.75
C GLU A 244 -18.49 -7.84 16.87
N VAL A 245 -17.50 -7.72 15.97
CA VAL A 245 -17.45 -6.63 14.97
C VAL A 245 -18.73 -6.61 14.14
N THR A 246 -19.16 -7.79 13.67
CA THR A 246 -20.37 -7.93 12.87
C THR A 246 -21.63 -7.63 13.69
N ALA A 247 -21.68 -8.07 14.95
CA ALA A 247 -22.82 -7.86 15.83
C ALA A 247 -23.01 -6.39 16.25
N GLU A 248 -21.94 -5.68 16.59
CA GLU A 248 -22.03 -4.29 17.07
C GLU A 248 -21.95 -3.25 15.95
N TYR A 249 -21.18 -3.50 14.89
CA TYR A 249 -20.88 -2.51 13.85
C TYR A 249 -21.34 -2.93 12.44
N GLY A 250 -21.70 -4.21 12.24
CA GLY A 250 -22.16 -4.74 10.96
C GLY A 250 -21.05 -5.03 9.94
N SER A 251 -19.91 -4.33 10.00
CA SER A 251 -18.75 -4.58 9.15
C SER A 251 -17.45 -4.12 9.82
N MET A 252 -16.31 -4.65 9.36
CA MET A 252 -14.99 -4.19 9.80
C MET A 252 -14.77 -2.70 9.49
N ASP A 253 -15.24 -2.20 8.33
CA ASP A 253 -15.14 -0.78 7.97
C ASP A 253 -15.88 0.13 8.97
N ASN A 254 -17.09 -0.27 9.39
CA ASN A 254 -17.83 0.43 10.41
C ASN A 254 -17.14 0.35 11.78
N TYR A 255 -16.55 -0.79 12.14
CA TYR A 255 -15.77 -0.89 13.38
C TYR A 255 -14.56 0.05 13.34
N LEU A 256 -13.81 0.15 12.24
CA LEU A 256 -12.68 1.08 12.12
C LEU A 256 -13.13 2.54 12.31
N LYS A 257 -14.22 2.95 11.67
CA LYS A 257 -14.69 4.34 11.66
C LYS A 257 -15.49 4.73 12.91
N GLN A 258 -16.40 3.87 13.35
CA GLN A 258 -17.36 4.16 14.42
C GLN A 258 -16.91 3.56 15.75
N GLY A 259 -16.37 2.34 15.72
CA GLY A 259 -15.85 1.66 16.90
C GLY A 259 -14.53 2.26 17.36
N LEU A 260 -13.50 2.17 16.52
CA LEU A 260 -12.18 2.72 16.81
C LEU A 260 -12.15 4.23 16.62
N GLY A 261 -13.03 4.85 15.83
CA GLY A 261 -13.00 6.30 15.62
C GLY A 261 -11.86 6.77 14.71
N LEU A 262 -11.38 5.90 13.80
CA LEU A 262 -10.36 6.28 12.83
C LEU A 262 -10.98 7.13 11.72
N SER A 263 -10.26 8.17 11.27
CA SER A 263 -10.67 8.94 10.11
C SER A 263 -10.47 8.12 8.82
N GLN A 264 -11.21 8.49 7.77
CA GLN A 264 -11.05 7.86 6.46
C GLN A 264 -9.63 8.04 5.93
N GLU A 265 -9.02 9.20 6.16
CA GLU A 265 -7.65 9.52 5.80
C GLU A 265 -6.66 8.56 6.49
N THR A 266 -6.79 8.31 7.79
CA THR A 266 -5.93 7.37 8.52
C THR A 266 -6.06 5.94 7.96
N ILE A 267 -7.28 5.49 7.66
CA ILE A 267 -7.51 4.17 7.04
C ILE A 267 -6.83 4.09 5.67
N TYR A 268 -6.94 5.14 4.85
CA TYR A 268 -6.26 5.24 3.55
C TYR A 268 -4.74 5.29 3.68
N VAL A 269 -4.20 5.97 4.69
CA VAL A 269 -2.75 5.98 4.96
C VAL A 269 -2.27 4.56 5.30
N LEU A 270 -2.96 3.87 6.20
CA LEU A 270 -2.63 2.48 6.54
C LEU A 270 -2.70 1.58 5.30
N ARG A 271 -3.78 1.67 4.50
CA ARG A 271 -3.90 0.87 3.28
C ARG A 271 -2.80 1.18 2.27
N GLY A 272 -2.44 2.45 2.07
CA GLY A 272 -1.33 2.85 1.20
C GLY A 272 0.04 2.36 1.67
N LYS A 273 0.26 2.26 3.00
CA LYS A 273 1.46 1.61 3.56
C LYS A 273 1.44 0.09 3.35
N LEU A 274 0.26 -0.52 3.37
CA LEU A 274 0.09 -1.98 3.35
C LEU A 274 0.02 -2.59 1.96
N VAL A 275 -0.46 -1.87 0.94
CA VAL A 275 -0.85 -2.47 -0.35
C VAL A 275 -0.11 -1.83 -1.51
N GLU A 276 0.33 -2.66 -2.44
CA GLU A 276 0.71 -2.28 -3.80
C GLU A 276 -0.30 -2.86 -4.78
N TYR A 277 -0.96 -2.01 -5.56
CA TYR A 277 -1.92 -2.43 -6.56
C TYR A 277 -1.22 -2.79 -7.87
N ASN A 278 -1.41 -4.05 -8.32
CA ASN A 278 -0.86 -4.57 -9.56
C ASN A 278 -1.60 -4.00 -10.78
N SER A 279 -2.87 -3.63 -10.63
CA SER A 279 -3.66 -2.89 -11.62
C SER A 279 -4.59 -1.89 -10.94
N LEU A 280 -4.91 -0.79 -11.64
CA LEU A 280 -5.84 0.21 -11.13
C LEU A 280 -7.25 0.05 -11.73
N PRO A 281 -8.32 0.46 -11.01
CA PRO A 281 -9.69 0.31 -11.48
C PRO A 281 -9.93 0.95 -12.84
N GLY A 282 -10.39 0.16 -13.81
CA GLY A 282 -10.69 0.65 -15.16
C GLY A 282 -9.47 0.99 -16.01
N GLN A 283 -8.24 0.82 -15.51
CA GLN A 283 -7.00 1.21 -16.20
C GLN A 283 -6.90 0.63 -17.62
N ALA A 284 -7.27 -0.64 -17.80
CA ALA A 284 -7.18 -1.32 -19.10
C ALA A 284 -8.05 -0.69 -20.21
N GLY A 285 -9.06 0.10 -19.84
CA GLY A 285 -9.94 0.81 -20.79
C GLY A 285 -9.50 2.24 -21.09
N LEU A 286 -8.48 2.76 -20.40
CA LEU A 286 -8.04 4.14 -20.55
C LEU A 286 -7.13 4.32 -21.78
N ILE A 287 -7.19 5.49 -22.41
CA ILE A 287 -6.37 5.86 -23.57
C ILE A 287 -5.83 7.29 -23.43
N GLY A 288 -4.76 7.61 -24.15
CA GLY A 288 -4.18 8.95 -24.17
C GLY A 288 -3.78 9.45 -22.77
N ASN A 289 -4.17 10.68 -22.45
CA ASN A 289 -3.83 11.32 -21.17
C ASN A 289 -4.37 10.56 -19.96
N ALA A 290 -5.53 9.90 -20.09
CA ALA A 290 -6.12 9.10 -19.03
C ALA A 290 -5.22 7.91 -18.67
N ALA A 291 -4.72 7.22 -19.69
CA ALA A 291 -3.81 6.08 -19.52
C ALA A 291 -2.47 6.53 -18.90
N ALA A 292 -1.93 7.67 -19.36
CA ALA A 292 -0.71 8.23 -18.81
C ALA A 292 -0.86 8.67 -17.34
N GLY A 293 -2.01 9.27 -16.99
CA GLY A 293 -2.32 9.63 -15.60
C GLY A 293 -2.46 8.39 -14.70
N ALA A 294 -3.12 7.33 -15.18
CA ALA A 294 -3.19 6.06 -14.45
C ALA A 294 -1.83 5.39 -14.27
N GLU A 295 -0.93 5.47 -15.26
CA GLU A 295 0.43 4.97 -15.12
C GLU A 295 1.23 5.79 -14.11
N LEU A 296 1.12 7.13 -14.15
CA LEU A 296 1.72 7.99 -13.14
C LEU A 296 1.23 7.61 -11.73
N LEU A 297 -0.07 7.36 -11.55
CA LEU A 297 -0.59 6.92 -10.26
C LEU A 297 0.05 5.61 -9.79
N ARG A 298 0.29 4.65 -10.70
CA ARG A 298 0.99 3.41 -10.37
C ARG A 298 2.43 3.65 -9.98
N GLU A 299 3.17 4.43 -10.75
CA GLU A 299 4.58 4.74 -10.48
C GLU A 299 4.77 5.42 -9.13
N LEU A 300 3.81 6.26 -8.73
CA LEU A 300 3.83 6.96 -7.45
C LEU A 300 3.57 6.04 -6.23
N GLN A 301 3.10 4.81 -6.42
CA GLN A 301 2.78 3.91 -5.29
C GLN A 301 4.02 3.57 -4.45
N ASN A 302 5.21 3.62 -5.05
CA ASN A 302 6.50 3.32 -4.40
C ASN A 302 7.27 4.59 -4.00
N THR A 303 6.58 5.71 -3.87
CA THR A 303 7.15 6.99 -3.40
C THR A 303 6.65 7.34 -2.00
N ASN A 304 7.24 8.36 -1.39
CA ASN A 304 6.81 8.90 -0.10
C ASN A 304 5.42 9.58 -0.14
N LEU A 305 4.79 9.67 -1.31
CA LEU A 305 3.41 10.13 -1.42
C LEU A 305 2.42 9.03 -1.04
N SER A 306 2.77 7.76 -1.26
CA SER A 306 1.94 6.63 -0.85
C SER A 306 2.11 6.34 0.64
N GLY A 307 1.03 5.95 1.32
CA GLY A 307 1.10 5.60 2.74
C GLY A 307 1.49 6.78 3.64
N THR A 308 1.19 8.00 3.21
CA THR A 308 1.32 9.25 3.98
C THR A 308 0.07 10.10 3.80
N TYR A 309 -0.14 11.11 4.66
CA TYR A 309 -1.27 12.05 4.58
C TYR A 309 -1.13 13.02 3.40
N SER A 310 -1.14 12.49 2.19
CA SER A 310 -0.99 13.23 0.93
C SER A 310 -2.29 13.21 0.12
N ALA A 311 -2.46 14.23 -0.73
CA ALA A 311 -3.58 14.28 -1.68
C ALA A 311 -3.55 13.10 -2.66
N TYR A 312 -2.35 12.67 -3.06
CA TYR A 312 -2.16 11.49 -3.91
C TYR A 312 -2.70 10.22 -3.23
N ASN A 313 -2.30 9.96 -1.99
CA ASN A 313 -2.73 8.76 -1.27
C ASN A 313 -4.25 8.78 -1.08
N TYR A 314 -4.80 9.91 -0.65
CA TYR A 314 -6.25 10.04 -0.50
C TYR A 314 -6.98 9.77 -1.82
N TYR A 315 -6.55 10.41 -2.91
CA TYR A 315 -7.14 10.24 -4.22
C TYR A 315 -7.11 8.77 -4.66
N LEU A 316 -5.93 8.14 -4.66
CA LEU A 316 -5.77 6.77 -5.12
C LEU A 316 -6.64 5.81 -4.31
N GLN A 317 -6.56 5.87 -2.97
CA GLN A 317 -7.32 4.95 -2.12
C GLN A 317 -8.83 5.17 -2.24
N SER A 318 -9.29 6.41 -2.40
CA SER A 318 -10.70 6.70 -2.67
C SER A 318 -11.17 6.17 -4.04
N ALA A 319 -10.29 6.19 -5.05
CA ALA A 319 -10.58 5.64 -6.37
C ALA A 319 -10.66 4.10 -6.35
N ILE A 320 -9.86 3.44 -5.52
CA ILE A 320 -9.97 1.99 -5.26
C ILE A 320 -11.33 1.65 -4.65
N ASP A 321 -11.75 2.36 -3.60
CA ASP A 321 -13.04 2.15 -2.95
C ASP A 321 -14.22 2.41 -3.91
N ALA A 322 -14.10 3.45 -4.75
CA ALA A 322 -15.11 3.77 -5.76
C ALA A 322 -15.13 2.80 -6.95
N GLY A 323 -14.08 1.98 -7.13
CA GLY A 323 -13.93 1.11 -8.30
C GLY A 323 -13.71 1.86 -9.61
N THR A 324 -13.25 3.12 -9.56
CA THR A 324 -13.01 3.96 -10.74
C THR A 324 -11.96 5.03 -10.45
N LEU A 325 -11.04 5.27 -11.40
CA LEU A 325 -10.11 6.40 -11.37
C LEU A 325 -10.78 7.74 -11.76
N GLY A 326 -12.11 7.86 -11.65
CA GLY A 326 -12.89 9.01 -12.16
C GLY A 326 -12.22 10.37 -11.92
N GLY A 327 -12.08 11.16 -12.99
CA GLY A 327 -11.40 12.46 -12.95
C GLY A 327 -9.89 12.40 -13.20
N VAL A 328 -9.30 11.24 -13.46
CA VAL A 328 -7.86 11.11 -13.75
C VAL A 328 -7.42 12.01 -14.91
N GLU A 329 -8.25 12.19 -15.94
CA GLU A 329 -7.95 13.03 -17.10
C GLU A 329 -7.84 14.51 -16.77
N SER A 330 -8.55 14.99 -15.74
CA SER A 330 -8.57 16.39 -15.35
C SER A 330 -7.77 16.67 -14.09
N GLN A 331 -7.56 15.68 -13.23
CA GLN A 331 -6.94 15.85 -11.91
C GLN A 331 -5.49 15.34 -11.83
N VAL A 332 -5.09 14.38 -12.68
CA VAL A 332 -3.78 13.72 -12.57
C VAL A 332 -2.99 13.84 -13.85
N GLY A 333 -2.10 14.84 -13.93
CA GLY A 333 -1.15 15.02 -15.03
C GLY A 333 -1.77 15.35 -16.40
N GLY A 334 -3.10 15.22 -16.55
CA GLY A 334 -3.78 15.38 -17.83
C GLY A 334 -3.68 16.79 -18.41
N GLN A 335 -3.66 17.82 -17.56
CA GLN A 335 -3.39 19.18 -18.01
C GLN A 335 -1.96 19.36 -18.53
N VAL A 336 -0.95 18.86 -17.79
CA VAL A 336 0.46 18.94 -18.22
C VAL A 336 0.65 18.23 -19.56
N HIS A 337 0.01 17.07 -19.74
CA HIS A 337 0.05 16.36 -21.03
C HIS A 337 -0.69 17.09 -22.15
N ALA A 338 -1.88 17.64 -21.86
CA ALA A 338 -2.62 18.42 -22.84
C ALA A 338 -1.82 19.65 -23.30
N ASP A 339 -1.25 20.42 -22.37
CA ASP A 339 -0.43 21.59 -22.66
C ASP A 339 0.82 21.22 -23.47
N ALA A 340 1.53 20.15 -23.09
CA ALA A 340 2.72 19.67 -23.80
C ALA A 340 2.41 19.17 -25.22
N ALA A 341 1.33 18.39 -25.41
CA ALA A 341 0.92 17.91 -26.72
C ALA A 341 0.48 19.06 -27.63
N SER A 342 -0.28 20.01 -27.06
CA SER A 342 -0.74 21.23 -27.71
C SER A 342 0.44 22.08 -28.20
N TYR A 343 1.47 22.22 -27.37
CA TYR A 343 2.74 22.88 -27.73
C TYR A 343 3.43 22.19 -28.92
N LEU A 344 3.67 20.87 -28.82
CA LEU A 344 4.36 20.09 -29.85
C LEU A 344 3.63 20.13 -31.20
N LEU A 345 2.30 20.10 -31.20
CA LEU A 345 1.50 20.20 -32.44
C LEU A 345 1.59 21.57 -33.11
N ARG A 346 1.76 22.66 -32.33
CA ARG A 346 1.92 24.02 -32.87
C ARG A 346 3.34 24.33 -33.32
N GLN A 347 4.34 23.64 -32.78
CA GLN A 347 5.76 23.98 -32.95
C GLN A 347 6.16 24.10 -34.43
N ASN A 348 5.72 23.16 -35.29
CA ASN A 348 6.03 23.21 -36.72
C ASN A 348 5.45 24.45 -37.41
N ALA A 349 4.21 24.83 -37.08
CA ALA A 349 3.58 26.02 -37.67
C ALA A 349 4.29 27.31 -37.22
N MET A 350 4.73 27.38 -35.96
CA MET A 350 5.51 28.52 -35.45
C MET A 350 6.85 28.66 -36.16
N ILE A 351 7.57 27.55 -36.33
CA ILE A 351 8.84 27.49 -37.07
C ILE A 351 8.65 27.96 -38.51
N GLU A 352 7.64 27.43 -39.19
CA GLU A 352 7.32 27.79 -40.57
C GLU A 352 6.93 29.26 -40.74
N GLN A 353 6.10 29.79 -39.84
CA GLN A 353 5.72 31.21 -39.86
C GLN A 353 6.93 32.13 -39.64
N ALA A 354 7.84 31.78 -38.71
CA ALA A 354 9.03 32.58 -38.47
C ALA A 354 10.03 32.54 -39.64
N ALA A 355 10.11 31.42 -40.35
CA ALA A 355 10.95 31.26 -41.54
C ALA A 355 10.31 31.83 -42.82
N ALA A 356 8.99 31.99 -42.86
CA ALA A 356 8.23 32.38 -44.06
C ALA A 356 8.75 33.65 -44.77
N PRO A 357 9.13 34.74 -44.07
CA PRO A 357 9.66 35.94 -44.72
C PRO A 357 10.96 35.69 -45.49
N PHE A 358 11.75 34.70 -45.07
CA PHE A 358 13.07 34.39 -45.64
C PHE A 358 13.06 33.21 -46.59
N ALA A 359 11.95 32.46 -46.60
CA ALA A 359 11.78 31.25 -47.37
C ALA A 359 11.69 31.47 -48.88
N SER A 360 11.19 32.63 -49.33
CA SER A 360 11.10 32.91 -50.75
C SER A 360 12.48 33.23 -51.32
N GLY A 361 12.80 32.58 -52.44
CA GLY A 361 13.97 32.91 -53.27
C GLY A 361 13.60 33.60 -54.58
N THR A 362 12.36 34.06 -54.74
CA THR A 362 11.89 34.65 -56.01
C THR A 362 12.58 35.96 -56.35
N ASP A 363 13.08 36.67 -55.35
CA ASP A 363 13.85 37.90 -55.48
C ASP A 363 15.36 37.67 -55.68
N LEU A 364 15.82 36.43 -55.50
CA LEU A 364 17.19 36.01 -55.78
C LEU A 364 17.37 35.69 -57.27
N LYS A 365 18.53 36.05 -57.83
CA LYS A 365 18.92 35.60 -59.17
C LYS A 365 19.32 34.12 -59.13
N VAL A 366 19.21 33.44 -60.27
CA VAL A 366 19.68 32.05 -60.41
C VAL A 366 21.15 31.93 -59.97
N GLY A 367 21.44 30.98 -59.08
CA GLY A 367 22.76 30.76 -58.48
C GLY A 367 23.03 31.56 -57.19
N GLN A 368 22.16 32.50 -56.80
CA GLN A 368 22.30 33.24 -55.55
C GLN A 368 21.69 32.48 -54.36
N TYR A 369 22.24 32.76 -53.18
CA TYR A 369 21.73 32.30 -51.91
C TYR A 369 21.60 33.46 -50.91
N ARG A 370 20.69 33.30 -49.95
CA ARG A 370 20.51 34.15 -48.77
C ARG A 370 20.75 33.32 -47.53
N LEU A 371 21.66 33.75 -46.68
CA LEU A 371 21.71 33.32 -45.29
C LEU A 371 20.78 34.24 -44.47
N TRP A 372 20.00 33.66 -43.57
CA TRP A 372 19.09 34.39 -42.71
C TRP A 372 19.12 33.84 -41.29
N THR A 373 18.78 34.69 -40.34
CA THR A 373 18.62 34.35 -38.93
C THR A 373 17.31 34.94 -38.44
N THR A 374 16.53 34.21 -37.66
CA THR A 374 15.29 34.71 -37.06
C THR A 374 15.14 34.21 -35.64
N ALA A 375 14.59 35.04 -34.76
CA ALA A 375 14.27 34.64 -33.41
C ALA A 375 12.84 34.07 -33.37
N LEU A 376 12.67 32.95 -32.69
CA LEU A 376 11.37 32.44 -32.27
C LEU A 376 11.07 33.07 -30.92
N ALA A 377 9.97 33.82 -30.83
CA ALA A 377 9.45 34.34 -29.58
C ALA A 377 7.92 34.19 -29.63
N GLY A 378 7.37 33.40 -28.72
CA GLY A 378 5.94 33.11 -28.66
C GLY A 378 5.45 33.12 -27.21
N TYR A 379 4.23 33.61 -27.04
CA TYR A 379 3.48 33.49 -25.79
C TYR A 379 2.08 33.01 -26.11
N LEU A 380 1.61 32.01 -25.38
CA LEU A 380 0.23 31.58 -25.42
C LEU A 380 -0.28 31.38 -23.99
N GLY A 381 -1.28 32.16 -23.60
CA GLY A 381 -2.04 31.92 -22.38
C GLY A 381 -3.31 31.15 -22.70
N THR A 382 -3.64 30.17 -21.87
CA THR A 382 -4.91 29.45 -21.88
C THR A 382 -5.61 29.75 -20.57
N ASP A 383 -6.80 30.35 -20.65
CA ASP A 383 -7.61 30.60 -19.46
C ASP A 383 -8.12 29.28 -18.85
N GLY A 384 -8.20 29.25 -17.53
CA GLY A 384 -8.73 28.10 -16.81
C GLY A 384 -10.24 27.91 -17.06
N SER A 385 -10.70 26.70 -16.77
CA SER A 385 -12.10 26.32 -16.78
C SER A 385 -12.45 25.54 -15.51
N ALA A 386 -13.69 25.08 -15.39
CA ALA A 386 -14.07 24.19 -14.29
C ALA A 386 -13.32 22.84 -14.29
N HIS A 387 -12.60 22.50 -15.37
CA HIS A 387 -11.99 21.18 -15.58
C HIS A 387 -10.49 21.25 -15.94
N ALA A 388 -9.90 22.45 -15.97
CA ALA A 388 -8.49 22.68 -16.26
C ALA A 388 -8.02 24.00 -15.65
N GLU A 389 -6.82 24.04 -15.07
CA GLU A 389 -6.22 25.29 -14.58
C GLU A 389 -5.79 26.18 -15.76
N SER A 390 -5.53 27.46 -15.50
CA SER A 390 -4.91 28.31 -16.51
C SER A 390 -3.46 27.89 -16.77
N SER A 391 -3.01 27.94 -18.03
CA SER A 391 -1.63 27.63 -18.41
C SER A 391 -1.01 28.73 -19.26
N ASN A 392 0.30 28.94 -19.10
CA ASN A 392 1.06 29.90 -19.89
C ASN A 392 2.24 29.19 -20.55
N GLU A 393 2.33 29.33 -21.86
CA GLU A 393 3.41 28.81 -22.69
C GLU A 393 4.33 29.96 -23.10
N HIS A 394 5.63 29.79 -22.88
CA HIS A 394 6.66 30.70 -23.39
C HIS A 394 7.59 29.94 -24.34
N SER A 395 7.67 30.40 -25.57
CA SER A 395 8.53 29.86 -26.60
C SER A 395 9.64 30.86 -26.92
N GLN A 396 10.90 30.43 -26.82
CA GLN A 396 12.06 31.22 -27.21
C GLN A 396 13.05 30.35 -27.97
N GLY A 397 13.62 30.85 -29.06
CA GLY A 397 14.60 30.13 -29.86
C GLY A 397 15.26 31.02 -30.90
N LEU A 398 16.31 30.50 -31.55
CA LEU A 398 16.98 31.16 -32.65
C LEU A 398 17.11 30.17 -33.79
N MET A 399 16.67 30.57 -34.97
CA MET A 399 16.85 29.79 -36.19
C MET A 399 17.85 30.46 -37.11
N VAL A 400 18.65 29.62 -37.76
CA VAL A 400 19.53 30.01 -38.87
C VAL A 400 19.14 29.17 -40.08
N GLY A 401 19.10 29.78 -41.26
CA GLY A 401 18.80 29.06 -42.47
C GLY A 401 19.37 29.69 -43.72
N ILE A 402 19.27 28.93 -44.80
CA ILE A 402 19.71 29.30 -46.14
C ILE A 402 18.55 29.11 -47.11
N THR A 403 18.41 30.06 -48.02
CA THR A 403 17.50 29.98 -49.17
C THR A 403 18.33 30.13 -50.44
N GLN A 404 18.21 29.22 -51.39
CA GLN A 404 18.97 29.22 -52.64
C GLN A 404 18.05 29.14 -53.86
N ARG A 405 18.36 29.93 -54.88
CA ARG A 405 17.68 29.91 -56.18
C ARG A 405 18.48 29.07 -57.17
N PHE A 406 17.90 27.97 -57.63
CA PHE A 406 18.55 27.04 -58.56
C PHE A 406 18.12 27.28 -60.01
N SER A 407 16.90 27.76 -60.26
CA SER A 407 16.40 28.14 -61.58
C SER A 407 15.30 29.21 -61.47
N GLU A 408 14.77 29.68 -62.60
CA GLU A 408 13.65 30.62 -62.62
C GLU A 408 12.34 30.05 -62.02
N GLN A 409 12.25 28.74 -61.85
CA GLN A 409 11.06 28.08 -61.30
C GLN A 409 11.34 27.29 -60.02
N PHE A 410 12.61 27.21 -59.59
CA PHE A 410 13.00 26.37 -58.46
C PHE A 410 13.90 27.09 -57.47
N SER A 411 13.45 27.11 -56.21
CA SER A 411 14.22 27.51 -55.03
C SER A 411 14.12 26.40 -53.99
N ALA A 412 15.18 26.20 -53.21
CA ALA A 412 15.12 25.38 -52.01
C ALA A 412 15.54 26.20 -50.80
N ARG A 413 15.05 25.81 -49.63
CA ARG A 413 15.40 26.39 -48.35
C ARG A 413 15.71 25.28 -47.35
N GLY A 414 16.54 25.56 -46.37
CA GLY A 414 16.81 24.69 -45.24
C GLY A 414 17.26 25.51 -44.06
N GLY A 415 16.93 25.06 -42.85
CA GLY A 415 17.31 25.74 -41.62
C GLY A 415 17.34 24.79 -40.44
N PHE A 416 18.00 25.22 -39.37
CA PHE A 416 18.05 24.54 -38.09
C PHE A 416 17.98 25.59 -36.97
N GLY A 417 17.46 25.20 -35.81
CA GLY A 417 17.28 26.10 -34.66
C GLY A 417 16.52 25.44 -33.53
#